data_AF-A0A391NSB3-F1
#
_entry.id   AF-A0A391NSB3-F1
#
_cell.length_a   1.000
_cell.length_b   1.000
_cell.length_c   1.000
_cell.angle_alpha   90.00
_cell.angle_beta   90.00
_cell.angle_gamma   90.00
#
_symmetry.space_group_name_H-M   'P 1'
#
loop_
_entity.id
_entity.type
_entity.pdbx_description
1 polymer ?
#
loop_
_entity_poly.entity_id
_entity_poly.type
_entity_poly.pdbx_seq_one_letter_code
_entity_poly.pdbx_strand_id
1 'polypeptide(L)'
;MAKRGSSRRTSASGSRKSGGGTRRKAAPKTKAVRNSSSGSTGLVTRGGKRVYNPAAYAATGAPTYNRYGKRIKHAEEYARAVQRNSATSTARKVHAKCKAAAYTYEEIMPNGLKYVGMSRHIERRVDQHHTGRGARVTQEVAPIRVANITPHRSLAAAKRAETQRYLGEARRLGTDRVRGAGNTARFSLK
;
A
#
# COMPACT_ATOMS: atom_id res chain seq x y z
N MET A 1 -22.04 45.30 -70.41
CA MET A 1 -22.16 43.83 -70.55
C MET A 1 -22.97 43.30 -69.39
N ALA A 2 -24.17 42.78 -69.67
CA ALA A 2 -25.06 42.19 -68.69
C ALA A 2 -24.79 40.69 -68.53
N LYS A 3 -24.86 40.17 -67.30
CA LYS A 3 -25.66 38.98 -66.97
C LYS A 3 -25.72 38.75 -65.46
N ARG A 4 -26.96 38.70 -64.98
CA ARG A 4 -27.41 38.25 -63.66
C ARG A 4 -27.19 36.74 -63.50
N GLY A 5 -27.00 36.28 -62.27
CA GLY A 5 -27.10 34.88 -61.88
C GLY A 5 -27.46 34.74 -60.41
N SER A 6 -28.76 34.61 -60.12
CA SER A 6 -29.35 34.28 -58.83
C SER A 6 -29.93 32.87 -58.92
N SER A 7 -29.64 31.98 -57.96
CA SER A 7 -30.64 31.04 -57.43
C SER A 7 -30.16 30.24 -56.22
N ARG A 8 -31.03 30.22 -55.20
CA ARG A 8 -31.08 29.32 -54.04
C ARG A 8 -31.61 27.93 -54.43
N ARG A 9 -31.20 26.90 -53.66
CA ARG A 9 -32.00 25.72 -53.19
C ARG A 9 -31.08 24.89 -52.27
N THR A 10 -31.27 24.82 -50.95
CA THR A 10 -32.20 24.04 -50.09
C THR A 10 -32.21 22.52 -50.26
N SER A 11 -32.16 21.84 -49.10
CA SER A 11 -32.45 20.43 -48.76
C SER A 11 -31.35 19.41 -49.10
N ALA A 12 -31.08 18.34 -48.35
CA ALA A 12 -31.85 17.67 -47.30
C ALA A 12 -30.93 16.82 -46.38
N SER A 13 -31.47 16.59 -45.18
CA SER A 13 -31.26 15.49 -44.25
C SER A 13 -30.65 14.17 -44.78
N GLY A 14 -29.70 13.63 -44.02
CA GLY A 14 -29.13 12.30 -44.22
C GLY A 14 -28.71 11.62 -42.89
N SER A 15 -29.70 11.11 -42.17
CA SER A 15 -29.71 9.89 -41.33
C SER A 15 -28.55 9.52 -40.36
N ARG A 16 -29.00 9.20 -39.15
CA ARG A 16 -28.34 8.52 -38.04
C ARG A 16 -27.82 7.11 -38.40
N LYS A 17 -26.63 6.76 -37.89
CA LYS A 17 -26.31 5.41 -37.37
C LYS A 17 -25.56 5.60 -36.05
N SER A 18 -26.24 5.66 -34.90
CA SER A 18 -26.61 4.51 -34.04
C SER A 18 -25.45 3.58 -33.69
N GLY A 19 -24.92 3.74 -32.48
CA GLY A 19 -24.85 2.63 -31.53
C GLY A 19 -23.74 1.60 -31.72
N GLY A 20 -22.49 1.99 -31.49
CA GLY A 20 -21.38 1.08 -31.22
C GLY A 20 -20.77 1.29 -29.83
N GLY A 21 -21.55 1.81 -28.88
CA GLY A 21 -21.12 2.00 -27.50
C GLY A 21 -20.97 0.63 -26.84
N THR A 22 -19.78 0.03 -26.95
CA THR A 22 -19.41 -1.12 -26.12
C THR A 22 -19.56 -0.65 -24.67
N ARG A 23 -20.64 -1.10 -24.02
CA ARG A 23 -20.81 -1.01 -22.57
C ARG A 23 -19.59 -1.67 -21.96
N ARG A 24 -18.56 -0.88 -21.65
CA ARG A 24 -17.45 -1.30 -20.81
C ARG A 24 -18.09 -1.70 -19.49
N LYS A 25 -18.31 -3.01 -19.31
CA LYS A 25 -18.79 -3.58 -18.05
C LYS A 25 -17.93 -2.95 -16.96
N ALA A 26 -18.58 -2.19 -16.07
CA ALA A 26 -17.90 -1.55 -14.95
C ALA A 26 -17.04 -2.61 -14.26
N ALA A 27 -15.74 -2.32 -14.13
CA ALA A 27 -14.83 -3.26 -13.49
C ALA A 27 -15.37 -3.57 -12.09
N PRO A 28 -15.42 -4.86 -11.67
CA PRO A 28 -15.83 -5.20 -10.33
C PRO A 28 -14.91 -4.47 -9.37
N LYS A 29 -15.54 -3.72 -8.46
CA LYS A 29 -14.87 -2.97 -7.40
C LYS A 29 -14.13 -3.98 -6.53
N THR A 30 -12.82 -4.14 -6.75
CA THR A 30 -11.97 -4.93 -5.86
C THR A 30 -11.89 -4.17 -4.53
N LYS A 31 -12.68 -4.61 -3.54
CA LYS A 31 -12.67 -3.99 -2.21
C LYS A 31 -11.28 -4.16 -1.60
N ALA A 32 -10.67 -3.04 -1.22
CA ALA A 32 -9.39 -3.01 -0.53
C ALA A 32 -9.49 -3.77 0.80
N VAL A 33 -8.49 -4.60 1.12
CA VAL A 33 -8.44 -5.29 2.41
C VAL A 33 -7.65 -4.39 3.36
N ARG A 34 -8.35 -3.79 4.32
CA ARG A 34 -7.76 -2.96 5.38
C ARG A 34 -7.43 -3.85 6.57
N ASN A 35 -6.18 -3.83 7.02
CA ASN A 35 -5.82 -4.52 8.26
C ASN A 35 -5.98 -3.57 9.46
N SER A 36 -6.90 -3.91 10.36
CA SER A 36 -7.22 -3.17 11.58
C SER A 36 -6.33 -3.53 12.77
N SER A 37 -5.48 -4.57 12.68
CA SER A 37 -4.57 -4.89 13.77
C SER A 37 -3.51 -3.79 13.88
N SER A 38 -3.61 -2.97 14.92
CA SER A 38 -2.49 -2.16 15.41
C SER A 38 -1.26 -3.07 15.48
N GLY A 39 -0.10 -2.60 15.03
CA GLY A 39 1.13 -3.38 14.84
C GLY A 39 1.65 -3.96 16.16
N SER A 40 0.98 -5.01 16.63
CA SER A 40 1.24 -5.64 17.92
C SER A 40 2.65 -6.21 17.87
N THR A 41 3.46 -5.80 18.83
CA THR A 41 4.79 -6.36 19.09
C THR A 41 4.71 -7.77 19.65
N GLY A 42 3.51 -8.20 20.08
CA GLY A 42 3.31 -9.44 20.81
C GLY A 42 3.91 -9.44 22.22
N LEU A 43 4.40 -8.28 22.67
CA LEU A 43 5.08 -8.10 23.95
C LEU A 43 4.17 -7.41 24.97
N VAL A 44 4.30 -7.85 26.22
CA VAL A 44 3.63 -7.29 27.39
C VAL A 44 4.61 -7.14 28.55
N THR A 45 4.30 -6.23 29.47
CA THR A 45 4.96 -6.13 30.78
C THR A 45 4.51 -7.29 31.68
N ARG A 46 5.13 -7.44 32.86
CA ARG A 46 4.72 -8.43 33.87
C ARG A 46 3.24 -8.29 34.26
N GLY A 47 2.71 -7.07 34.28
CA GLY A 47 1.30 -6.78 34.56
C GLY A 47 0.38 -6.89 33.34
N GLY A 48 0.83 -7.49 32.22
CA GLY A 48 0.01 -7.69 31.02
C GLY A 48 -0.18 -6.44 30.15
N LYS A 49 0.44 -5.31 30.48
CA LYS A 49 0.32 -4.07 29.67
C LYS A 49 1.13 -4.22 28.38
N ARG A 50 0.58 -3.78 27.24
CA ARG A 50 1.26 -3.89 25.94
C ARG A 50 2.51 -3.01 25.87
N VAL A 51 3.57 -3.53 25.26
CA VAL A 51 4.82 -2.80 24.99
C VAL A 51 4.84 -2.37 23.53
N TYR A 52 4.67 -1.08 23.25
CA TYR A 52 4.61 -0.55 21.87
C TYR A 52 5.97 -0.18 21.29
N ASN A 53 6.92 0.22 22.14
CA ASN A 53 8.30 0.51 21.78
C ASN A 53 9.23 -0.48 22.52
N PRO A 54 9.50 -1.65 21.93
CA PRO A 54 10.33 -2.69 22.56
C PRO A 54 11.74 -2.22 22.87
N ALA A 55 12.31 -1.35 22.03
CA ALA A 55 13.66 -0.81 22.21
C ALA A 55 13.74 0.09 23.44
N ALA A 56 12.86 1.10 23.52
CA ALA A 56 12.81 2.00 24.67
C ALA A 56 12.46 1.25 25.97
N TYR A 57 11.59 0.24 25.91
CA TYR A 57 11.25 -0.55 27.07
C TYR A 57 12.41 -1.45 27.51
N ALA A 58 13.11 -2.11 26.58
CA ALA A 58 14.28 -2.92 26.88
C ALA A 58 15.40 -2.09 27.52
N ALA A 59 15.57 -0.83 27.10
CA ALA A 59 16.54 0.10 27.69
C ALA A 59 16.28 0.40 29.18
N THR A 60 15.06 0.17 29.69
CA THR A 60 14.76 0.29 31.14
C THR A 60 15.29 -0.87 31.97
N GLY A 61 15.78 -1.95 31.34
CA GLY A 61 16.17 -3.19 32.02
C GLY A 61 14.97 -4.06 32.48
N ALA A 62 13.74 -3.58 32.34
CA ALA A 62 12.56 -4.32 32.75
C ALA A 62 12.33 -5.58 31.88
N PRO A 63 11.93 -6.72 32.49
CA PRO A 63 11.64 -7.92 31.74
C PRO A 63 10.40 -7.75 30.86
N THR A 64 10.48 -8.23 29.62
CA THR A 64 9.33 -8.34 28.72
C THR A 64 8.86 -9.78 28.64
N TYR A 65 7.57 -9.95 28.35
CA TYR A 65 6.92 -11.24 28.24
C TYR A 65 6.10 -11.28 26.95
N ASN A 66 5.80 -12.47 26.45
CA ASN A 66 4.73 -12.63 25.46
C ASN A 66 3.36 -12.71 26.16
N ARG A 67 2.29 -12.74 25.36
CA ARG A 67 0.90 -12.86 25.87
C ARG A 67 0.61 -14.13 26.70
N TYR A 68 1.53 -15.09 26.73
CA TYR A 68 1.41 -16.35 27.47
C TYR A 68 2.27 -16.35 28.74
N GLY A 69 2.85 -15.21 29.13
CA GLY A 69 3.68 -15.10 30.33
C GLY A 69 5.11 -15.62 30.17
N LYS A 70 5.54 -16.03 28.96
CA LYS A 70 6.93 -16.44 28.71
C LYS A 70 7.81 -15.21 28.57
N ARG A 71 8.89 -15.15 29.37
CA ARG A 71 9.89 -14.09 29.31
C ARG A 71 10.61 -14.09 27.95
N ILE A 72 10.78 -12.90 27.37
CA ILE A 72 11.47 -12.68 26.10
C ILE A 72 12.77 -11.92 26.38
N LYS A 73 13.92 -12.50 26.00
CA LYS A 73 15.24 -11.89 26.19
C LYS A 73 15.57 -10.85 25.12
N HIS A 74 15.24 -11.15 23.87
CA HIS A 74 15.47 -10.29 22.71
C HIS A 74 14.15 -9.66 22.25
N ALA A 75 13.66 -8.69 23.03
CA ALA A 75 12.35 -8.07 22.84
C ALA A 75 12.18 -7.47 21.44
N GLU A 76 13.17 -6.73 20.96
CA GLU A 76 13.12 -6.10 19.63
C GLU A 76 13.03 -7.11 18.50
N GLU A 77 13.89 -8.13 18.51
CA GLU A 77 13.90 -9.17 17.48
C GLU A 77 12.57 -9.93 17.46
N TYR A 78 12.05 -10.28 18.64
CA TYR A 78 10.75 -10.92 18.77
C TYR A 78 9.64 -10.03 18.19
N ALA A 79 9.63 -8.74 18.51
CA ALA A 79 8.63 -7.80 18.01
C ALA A 79 8.70 -7.66 16.48
N ARG A 80 9.91 -7.56 15.91
CA ARG A 80 10.13 -7.53 14.45
C ARG A 80 9.62 -8.81 13.80
N ALA A 81 9.88 -9.97 14.40
CA ALA A 81 9.39 -11.25 13.90
C ALA A 81 7.85 -11.33 13.90
N VAL A 82 7.19 -10.88 14.98
CA VAL A 82 5.73 -10.83 15.07
C VAL A 82 5.14 -9.89 14.01
N GLN A 83 5.72 -8.70 13.84
CA GLN A 83 5.31 -7.73 12.83
C GLN A 83 5.44 -8.29 11.42
N ARG A 84 6.60 -8.87 11.09
CA ARG A 84 6.83 -9.56 9.81
C ARG A 84 5.79 -10.65 9.56
N ASN A 85 5.62 -11.56 10.52
CA ASN A 85 4.69 -12.69 10.37
C ASN A 85 3.25 -12.23 10.15
N SER A 86 2.83 -11.16 10.84
CA SER A 86 1.51 -10.55 10.65
C SER A 86 1.36 -9.93 9.25
N ALA A 87 2.37 -9.18 8.81
CA ALA A 87 2.39 -8.54 7.50
C ALA A 87 2.39 -9.57 6.35
N THR A 88 3.26 -10.57 6.41
CA THR A 88 3.35 -11.63 5.39
C THR A 88 2.10 -12.51 5.38
N SER A 89 1.53 -12.84 6.55
CA SER A 89 0.25 -13.56 6.64
C SER A 89 -0.89 -12.78 5.96
N THR A 90 -0.94 -11.45 6.17
CA THR A 90 -1.92 -10.58 5.51
C THR A 90 -1.74 -10.61 3.99
N ALA A 91 -0.50 -10.46 3.51
CA ALA A 91 -0.19 -10.51 2.09
C ALA A 91 -0.55 -11.87 1.46
N ARG A 92 -0.21 -12.97 2.12
CA ARG A 92 -0.54 -14.33 1.70
C ARG A 92 -2.05 -14.55 1.60
N LYS A 93 -2.82 -14.13 2.61
CA LYS A 93 -4.29 -14.23 2.61
C LYS A 93 -4.91 -13.45 1.45
N VAL A 94 -4.46 -12.22 1.21
CA VAL A 94 -4.95 -11.40 0.08
C VAL A 94 -4.58 -12.03 -1.26
N HIS A 95 -3.34 -12.52 -1.40
CA HIS A 95 -2.89 -13.18 -2.61
C HIS A 95 -3.71 -14.44 -2.93
N ALA A 96 -3.87 -15.32 -1.94
CA ALA A 96 -4.65 -16.56 -2.07
C ALA A 96 -6.12 -16.29 -2.42
N LYS A 97 -6.73 -15.27 -1.82
CA LYS A 97 -8.13 -14.90 -2.04
C LYS A 97 -8.36 -14.27 -3.41
N CYS A 98 -7.49 -13.34 -3.83
CA CYS A 98 -7.79 -12.49 -4.98
C CYS A 98 -7.15 -12.94 -6.29
N LYS A 99 -6.03 -13.69 -6.25
CA LYS A 99 -5.30 -14.19 -7.44
C LYS A 99 -5.12 -13.14 -8.55
N ALA A 100 -4.83 -11.91 -8.14
CA ALA A 100 -4.73 -10.77 -9.03
C ALA A 100 -3.37 -10.69 -9.74
N ALA A 101 -3.33 -10.03 -10.90
CA ALA A 101 -2.13 -9.89 -11.72
C ALA A 101 -1.06 -9.01 -11.06
N ALA A 102 -1.47 -8.04 -10.25
CA ALA A 102 -0.60 -7.16 -9.47
C ALA A 102 -1.34 -6.60 -8.25
N TYR A 103 -0.60 -6.08 -7.29
CA TYR A 103 -1.10 -5.52 -6.04
C TYR A 103 -0.44 -4.17 -5.81
N THR A 104 -1.19 -3.21 -5.28
CA THR A 104 -0.61 -2.05 -4.59
C THR A 104 -0.72 -2.25 -3.10
N TYR A 105 0.23 -1.73 -2.34
CA TYR A 105 0.25 -1.87 -0.89
C TYR A 105 0.72 -0.60 -0.22
N GLU A 106 0.26 -0.39 1.01
CA GLU A 106 0.66 0.69 1.89
C GLU A 106 1.25 0.07 3.16
N GLU A 107 2.46 0.46 3.51
CA GLU A 107 3.11 0.05 4.75
C GLU A 107 3.30 1.25 5.66
N ILE A 108 3.06 1.03 6.95
CA ILE A 108 3.29 2.02 7.99
C ILE A 108 4.65 1.74 8.59
N MET A 109 5.48 2.76 8.61
CA MET A 109 6.80 2.78 9.23
C MET A 109 6.74 3.53 10.57
N PRO A 110 7.80 3.48 11.39
CA PRO A 110 7.93 4.29 12.60
C PRO A 110 7.66 5.78 12.36
N ASN A 111 7.29 6.50 13.43
CA ASN A 111 7.04 7.94 13.41
C ASN A 111 5.98 8.39 12.39
N GLY A 112 5.02 7.51 12.07
CA GLY A 112 3.94 7.80 11.14
C GLY A 112 4.39 7.96 9.67
N LEU A 113 5.61 7.51 9.35
CA LEU A 113 6.11 7.45 7.99
C LEU A 113 5.34 6.38 7.19
N LYS A 114 5.24 6.54 5.88
CA LYS A 114 4.52 5.63 5.00
C LYS A 114 5.33 5.22 3.77
N TYR A 115 5.22 3.94 3.40
CA TYR A 115 5.60 3.44 2.09
C TYR A 115 4.37 3.14 1.25
N VAL A 116 4.42 3.47 -0.04
CA VAL A 116 3.45 3.02 -1.05
C VAL A 116 4.20 2.25 -2.12
N GLY A 117 3.78 1.01 -2.38
CA GLY A 117 4.44 0.15 -3.35
C GLY A 117 3.48 -0.60 -4.26
N MET A 118 4.03 -1.23 -5.29
CA MET A 118 3.34 -2.27 -6.05
C MET A 118 4.19 -3.54 -6.19
N SER A 119 3.54 -4.68 -6.43
CA SER A 119 4.22 -5.95 -6.72
C SER A 119 3.28 -6.94 -7.43
N ARG A 120 3.87 -7.81 -8.28
CA ARG A 120 3.20 -9.04 -8.77
C ARG A 120 3.24 -10.17 -7.73
N HIS A 121 4.23 -10.13 -6.84
CA HIS A 121 4.45 -11.13 -5.78
C HIS A 121 4.41 -10.42 -4.43
N ILE A 122 3.19 -10.15 -3.95
CA ILE A 122 2.99 -9.28 -2.77
C ILE A 122 3.58 -9.89 -1.49
N GLU A 123 3.44 -11.20 -1.29
CA GLU A 123 3.99 -11.90 -0.11
C GLU A 123 5.51 -11.76 -0.05
N ARG A 124 6.20 -12.13 -1.13
CA ARG A 124 7.67 -11.99 -1.24
C ARG A 124 8.12 -10.53 -1.03
N ARG A 125 7.38 -9.56 -1.59
CA ARG A 125 7.78 -8.16 -1.50
C ARG A 125 7.63 -7.59 -0.09
N VAL A 126 6.54 -7.92 0.59
CA VAL A 126 6.32 -7.56 1.99
C VAL A 126 7.39 -8.21 2.89
N ASP A 127 7.74 -9.47 2.66
CA ASP A 127 8.83 -10.13 3.40
C ASP A 127 10.19 -9.43 3.17
N GLN A 128 10.52 -9.09 1.93
CA GLN A 128 11.74 -8.35 1.60
C GLN A 128 11.84 -7.03 2.37
N HIS A 129 10.74 -6.28 2.48
CA HIS A 129 10.71 -5.02 3.21
C HIS A 129 10.95 -5.19 4.72
N HIS A 130 10.40 -6.24 5.33
CA HIS A 130 10.58 -6.49 6.77
C HIS A 130 11.92 -7.19 7.09
N THR A 131 12.61 -7.73 6.08
CA THR A 131 13.92 -8.40 6.23
C THR A 131 15.10 -7.53 5.79
N GLY A 132 14.88 -6.25 5.46
CA GLY A 132 15.94 -5.35 5.01
C GLY A 132 16.48 -5.65 3.61
N ARG A 133 15.73 -6.42 2.79
CA ARG A 133 16.05 -6.74 1.39
C ARG A 133 15.14 -6.01 0.40
N GLY A 134 14.36 -5.05 0.91
CA GLY A 134 13.37 -4.30 0.17
C GLY A 134 13.93 -3.10 -0.58
N ALA A 135 13.08 -2.09 -0.78
CA ALA A 135 13.51 -0.79 -1.30
C ALA A 135 14.51 -0.12 -0.34
N ARG A 136 15.38 0.75 -0.86
CA ARG A 136 16.42 1.46 -0.06
C ARG A 136 15.89 2.05 1.25
N VAL A 137 14.79 2.81 1.19
CA VAL A 137 14.14 3.35 2.39
C VAL A 137 13.74 2.28 3.42
N THR A 138 13.30 1.10 2.98
CA THR A 138 12.90 0.00 3.88
C THR A 138 14.07 -0.81 4.42
N GLN A 139 15.26 -0.66 3.82
CA GLN A 139 16.50 -1.21 4.36
C GLN A 139 16.97 -0.36 5.56
N GLU A 140 16.78 0.95 5.47
CA GLU A 140 17.12 1.90 6.55
C GLU A 140 16.05 1.93 7.65
N VAL A 141 14.77 1.92 7.26
CA VAL A 141 13.63 2.03 8.17
C VAL A 141 12.64 0.89 7.89
N ALA A 142 12.71 -0.15 8.71
CA ALA A 142 11.83 -1.31 8.58
C ALA A 142 10.36 -0.92 8.86
N PRO A 143 9.41 -1.39 8.02
CA PRO A 143 7.99 -1.22 8.31
C PRO A 143 7.52 -1.93 9.57
N ILE A 144 6.50 -1.35 10.22
CA ILE A 144 5.83 -1.92 11.40
C ILE A 144 4.70 -2.86 10.97
N ARG A 145 3.96 -2.48 9.92
CA ARG A 145 2.81 -3.26 9.42
C ARG A 145 2.41 -2.85 8.01
N VAL A 146 1.67 -3.75 7.35
CA VAL A 146 0.92 -3.43 6.14
C VAL A 146 -0.44 -2.84 6.52
N ALA A 147 -0.73 -1.61 6.09
CA ALA A 147 -2.03 -0.96 6.33
C ALA A 147 -3.09 -1.39 5.32
N ASN A 148 -2.72 -1.51 4.05
CA ASN A 148 -3.65 -1.76 2.97
C ASN A 148 -2.99 -2.57 1.86
N ILE A 149 -3.73 -3.52 1.28
CA ILE A 149 -3.35 -4.22 0.05
C ILE A 149 -4.56 -4.17 -0.90
N THR A 150 -4.34 -3.68 -2.11
CA THR A 150 -5.38 -3.57 -3.15
C THR A 150 -4.97 -4.40 -4.37
N PRO A 151 -5.77 -5.42 -4.75
CA PRO A 151 -5.52 -6.22 -5.94
C PRO A 151 -5.96 -5.50 -7.22
N HIS A 152 -5.21 -5.69 -8.30
CA HIS A 152 -5.42 -5.08 -9.61
C HIS A 152 -5.42 -6.12 -10.73
N ARG A 153 -6.26 -5.87 -11.74
CA ARG A 153 -6.42 -6.75 -12.90
C ARG A 153 -5.24 -6.74 -13.87
N SER A 154 -4.39 -5.72 -13.81
CA SER A 154 -3.20 -5.62 -14.66
C SER A 154 -2.09 -4.83 -13.97
N LEU A 155 -0.85 -5.06 -14.42
CA LEU A 155 0.30 -4.30 -13.95
C LEU A 155 0.15 -2.80 -14.23
N ALA A 156 -0.37 -2.43 -15.41
CA ALA A 156 -0.58 -1.03 -15.76
C ALA A 156 -1.59 -0.33 -14.83
N ALA A 157 -2.67 -1.04 -14.43
CA ALA A 157 -3.61 -0.52 -13.45
C ALA A 157 -2.96 -0.34 -12.08
N ALA A 158 -2.15 -1.31 -11.63
CA ALA A 158 -1.42 -1.22 -10.37
C ALA A 158 -0.42 -0.05 -10.35
N LYS A 159 0.37 0.16 -11.42
CA LYS A 159 1.31 1.28 -11.52
C LYS A 159 0.60 2.63 -11.42
N ARG A 160 -0.49 2.83 -12.16
CA ARG A 160 -1.28 4.08 -12.07
C ARG A 160 -1.86 4.29 -10.67
N ALA A 161 -2.39 3.23 -10.06
CA ALA A 161 -2.93 3.30 -8.71
C ALA A 161 -1.85 3.58 -7.66
N GLU A 162 -0.65 3.01 -7.81
CA GLU A 162 0.51 3.29 -6.95
C GLU A 162 0.88 4.78 -6.99
N THR A 163 1.02 5.35 -8.19
CA THR A 163 1.31 6.79 -8.35
C THR A 163 0.22 7.66 -7.73
N GLN A 164 -1.06 7.37 -8.00
CA GLN A 164 -2.19 8.13 -7.43
C GLN A 164 -2.21 8.06 -5.89
N ARG A 165 -1.94 6.86 -5.33
CA ARG A 165 -1.86 6.66 -3.88
C ARG A 165 -0.70 7.43 -3.27
N TYR A 166 0.49 7.33 -3.88
CA TYR A 166 1.66 8.07 -3.43
C TYR A 166 1.40 9.58 -3.40
N LEU A 167 0.91 10.15 -4.51
CA LEU A 167 0.63 11.58 -4.60
C LEU A 167 -0.46 12.03 -3.61
N GLY A 168 -1.50 11.22 -3.42
CA GLY A 168 -2.55 11.50 -2.45
C GLY A 168 -2.04 11.51 -1.00
N GLU A 169 -1.21 10.54 -0.63
CA GLU A 169 -0.60 10.48 0.69
C GLU A 169 0.43 11.58 0.90
N ALA A 170 1.27 11.87 -0.10
CA ALA A 170 2.25 12.96 -0.05
C ALA A 170 1.56 14.32 0.10
N ARG A 171 0.42 14.54 -0.57
CA ARG A 171 -0.40 15.75 -0.38
C ARG A 171 -0.94 15.87 1.05
N ARG A 172 -1.30 14.74 1.66
CA ARG A 172 -1.92 14.70 3.00
C ARG A 172 -0.92 14.78 4.14
N LEU A 173 0.25 14.16 3.98
CA LEU A 173 1.24 13.98 5.05
C LEU A 173 2.51 14.82 4.85
N GLY A 174 2.75 15.34 3.65
CA GLY A 174 4.03 15.90 3.25
C GLY A 174 4.89 14.90 2.48
N THR A 175 5.67 15.40 1.53
CA THR A 175 6.57 14.61 0.69
C THR A 175 7.75 14.04 1.48
N ASP A 176 8.06 14.60 2.64
CA ASP A 176 9.07 14.16 3.60
C ASP A 176 8.63 12.92 4.41
N ARG A 177 7.32 12.60 4.43
CA ARG A 177 6.79 11.48 5.23
C ARG A 177 6.33 10.28 4.42
N VAL A 178 6.40 10.37 3.09
CA VAL A 178 5.94 9.30 2.19
C VAL A 178 7.01 8.96 1.16
N ARG A 179 7.26 7.66 0.97
CA ARG A 179 8.12 7.11 -0.11
C ARG A 179 7.35 6.05 -0.89
N GLY A 180 7.78 5.79 -2.11
CA GLY A 180 7.06 4.89 -3.02
C GLY A 180 7.07 5.35 -4.47
N ALA A 181 6.45 4.56 -5.36
CA ALA A 181 6.23 4.94 -6.76
C ALA A 181 7.50 5.45 -7.49
N GLY A 182 8.65 4.82 -7.22
CA GLY A 182 9.96 5.24 -7.75
C GLY A 182 10.74 6.23 -6.88
N ASN A 183 10.07 6.96 -5.98
CA ASN A 183 10.73 7.77 -4.95
C ASN A 183 11.06 6.92 -3.72
N THR A 184 12.20 6.22 -3.77
CA THR A 184 12.66 5.35 -2.68
C THR A 184 13.91 5.88 -1.96
N ALA A 185 14.21 7.16 -2.13
CA ALA A 185 15.29 7.82 -1.42
C ALA A 185 15.01 7.83 0.10
N ARG A 186 16.07 8.02 0.90
CA ARG A 186 15.97 8.13 2.35
C ARG A 186 14.99 9.23 2.79
N PHE A 187 14.42 9.06 3.97
CA PHE A 187 13.68 10.14 4.62
C PHE A 187 14.66 11.22 5.08
N SER A 188 14.33 12.49 4.83
CA SER A 188 15.06 13.61 5.43
C SER A 188 14.52 13.80 6.84
N LEU A 189 14.93 12.93 7.76
CA LEU A 189 14.58 13.05 9.17
C LEU A 189 15.46 14.18 9.74
N LYS A 190 14.80 15.26 10.18
CA LYS A 190 15.44 16.33 10.96
C LYS A 190 15.51 15.92 12.43
#